data_AF-A0A6I9XKL1-F1
#
_entry.id   AF-A0A6I9XKL1-F1
#
_cell.length_a   1.000
_cell.length_b   1.000
_cell.length_c   1.000
_cell.angle_alpha   90.00
_cell.angle_beta   90.00
_cell.angle_gamma   90.00
#
_symmetry.space_group_name_H-M   'P 1'
#
loop_
_entity.id
_entity.type
_entity.pdbx_description
1 polymer ?
#
loop_
_entity_poly.entity_id
_entity_poly.type
_entity_poly.pdbx_seq_one_letter_code
_entity_poly.pdbx_strand_id
1 'polypeptide(L)'
;MGVTVLQQYPMIENRTGPQTIEFLTKRVVALGAVQVGQFLVDCETYMSVPQLGVQRTVHVLHNSEQPASVFALLESGSKVVPLIADGLFDLLMLKMTNIYTSKKQTKIESKGPRFEIGDFCVKLGSVTMSQNFKGVLVEVSDTPYSSRKEKELPKSDVEESSVRSLFLRICDPRKFPTL
;
A
#
# COMPACT_ATOMS: atom_id res chain seq x y z
N MET A 1 -11.76 -8.16 -11.74
CA MET A 1 -11.50 -7.12 -10.72
C MET A 1 -11.41 -7.87 -9.42
N GLY A 2 -10.20 -8.13 -8.92
CA GLY A 2 -10.01 -8.86 -7.66
C GLY A 2 -10.35 -7.97 -6.46
N VAL A 3 -10.66 -8.57 -5.32
CA VAL A 3 -10.88 -7.86 -4.07
C VAL A 3 -9.53 -7.58 -3.41
N THR A 4 -9.29 -6.34 -2.96
CA THR A 4 -8.09 -5.96 -2.22
C THR A 4 -8.48 -5.30 -0.90
N VAL A 5 -7.90 -5.77 0.20
CA VAL A 5 -8.02 -5.18 1.54
C VAL A 5 -6.66 -4.68 1.97
N LEU A 6 -6.57 -3.37 2.21
CA LEU A 6 -5.39 -2.71 2.76
C LEU A 6 -5.73 -2.19 4.16
N GLN A 7 -4.95 -2.58 5.16
CA GLN A 7 -5.17 -2.12 6.53
C GLN A 7 -3.86 -1.89 7.28
N GLN A 8 -3.85 -0.84 8.09
CA GLN A 8 -2.74 -0.56 9.00
C GLN A 8 -2.73 -1.57 10.13
N TYR A 9 -1.58 -2.18 10.35
CA TYR A 9 -1.35 -3.05 11.48
C TYR A 9 -1.00 -2.20 12.71
N PRO A 10 -1.79 -2.27 13.80
CA PRO A 10 -1.53 -1.51 15.01
C PRO A 10 -0.22 -2.03 15.63
N MET A 11 0.74 -1.13 15.81
CA MET A 11 2.00 -1.50 16.46
C MET A 11 1.78 -1.67 17.94
N ILE A 12 2.36 -2.74 18.48
CA ILE A 12 2.44 -2.95 19.92
C ILE A 12 3.64 -2.13 20.40
N GLU A 13 3.49 -1.36 21.48
CA GLU A 13 4.44 -0.33 21.98
C GLU A 13 5.90 -0.80 22.20
N ASN A 14 6.19 -2.09 22.07
CA ASN A 14 7.52 -2.68 22.26
C ASN A 14 8.14 -3.34 21.01
N ARG A 15 7.53 -3.21 19.82
CA ARG A 15 8.08 -3.79 18.57
C ARG A 15 8.44 -2.72 17.57
N THR A 16 9.64 -2.82 17.02
CA THR A 16 10.04 -1.98 15.88
C THR A 16 9.35 -2.46 14.59
N GLY A 17 9.26 -1.60 13.59
CA GLY A 17 8.70 -1.94 12.29
C GLY A 17 9.27 -3.21 11.67
N PRO A 18 10.61 -3.30 11.55
CA PRO A 18 11.27 -4.50 11.03
C PRO A 18 10.91 -5.77 11.83
N GLN A 19 10.86 -5.69 13.16
CA GLN A 19 10.47 -6.84 14.00
C GLN A 19 9.02 -7.28 13.76
N THR A 20 8.12 -6.32 13.53
CA THR A 20 6.72 -6.60 13.24
C THR A 20 6.56 -7.25 11.86
N ILE A 21 7.27 -6.76 10.85
CA ILE A 21 7.29 -7.37 9.51
C ILE A 21 7.84 -8.80 9.57
N GLU A 22 8.94 -9.03 10.30
CA GLU A 22 9.52 -10.36 10.45
C GLU A 22 8.56 -11.32 11.17
N PHE A 23 7.87 -10.85 12.20
CA PHE A 23 6.86 -11.62 12.90
C PHE A 23 5.67 -12.00 11.99
N LEU A 24 5.15 -11.03 11.24
CA LEU A 24 4.07 -11.29 10.28
C LEU A 24 4.54 -12.19 9.15
N THR A 25 5.79 -12.05 8.70
CA THR A 25 6.42 -12.94 7.70
C THR A 25 6.41 -14.38 8.19
N LYS A 26 6.87 -14.65 9.42
CA LYS A 26 6.83 -16.00 10.01
C LYS A 26 5.42 -16.57 10.07
N ARG A 27 4.41 -15.75 10.41
CA ARG A 27 3.00 -16.17 10.43
C ARG A 27 2.48 -16.52 9.04
N VAL A 28 2.75 -15.66 8.06
CA VAL A 28 2.28 -15.83 6.68
C VAL A 28 2.93 -17.08 6.05
N VAL A 29 4.23 -17.29 6.28
CA VAL A 29 4.93 -18.52 5.85
C VAL A 29 4.40 -19.76 6.57
N ALA A 30 4.09 -19.69 7.87
CA ALA A 30 3.50 -20.81 8.62
C ALA A 30 2.10 -21.19 8.12
N LEU A 31 1.36 -20.25 7.51
CA LEU A 31 0.08 -20.51 6.85
C LEU A 31 0.25 -21.17 5.46
N GLY A 32 1.48 -21.35 4.99
CA GLY A 32 1.79 -21.96 3.68
C GLY A 32 2.04 -20.93 2.56
N ALA A 33 2.26 -19.66 2.90
CA ALA A 33 2.58 -18.64 1.90
C ALA A 33 4.04 -18.74 1.44
N VAL A 34 4.28 -18.45 0.16
CA VAL A 34 5.59 -18.45 -0.48
C VAL A 34 6.00 -17.00 -0.76
N GLN A 35 7.22 -16.62 -0.40
CA GLN A 35 7.74 -15.31 -0.75
C GLN A 35 8.05 -15.25 -2.24
N VAL A 36 7.36 -14.38 -2.97
CA VAL A 36 7.49 -14.24 -4.43
C VAL A 36 8.26 -12.99 -4.83
N GLY A 37 8.48 -12.04 -3.90
CA GLY A 37 9.30 -10.88 -4.19
C GLY A 37 9.22 -9.80 -3.11
N GLN A 38 9.46 -8.58 -3.53
CA GLN A 38 9.34 -7.36 -2.73
C GLN A 38 8.61 -6.31 -3.56
N PHE A 39 7.92 -5.40 -2.88
CA PHE A 39 7.28 -4.25 -3.50
C PHE A 39 7.83 -2.96 -2.89
N LEU A 40 7.82 -1.90 -3.68
CA LEU A 40 8.16 -0.56 -3.26
C LEU A 40 7.16 0.42 -3.85
N VAL A 41 6.52 1.19 -2.97
CA VAL A 41 5.66 2.31 -3.33
C VAL A 41 6.28 3.58 -2.79
N ASP A 42 6.71 4.44 -3.69
CA ASP A 42 7.18 5.78 -3.37
C ASP A 42 6.02 6.76 -3.48
N CYS A 43 5.99 7.74 -2.60
CA CYS A 43 5.05 8.85 -2.63
C CYS A 43 5.79 10.16 -2.40
N GLU A 44 5.77 11.03 -3.39
CA GLU A 44 6.33 12.37 -3.36
C GLU A 44 5.22 13.41 -3.21
N THR A 45 5.33 14.23 -2.17
CA THR A 45 4.36 15.29 -1.90
C THR A 45 4.88 16.64 -2.36
N TYR A 46 4.13 17.29 -3.24
CA TYR A 46 4.38 18.62 -3.75
C TYR A 46 3.32 19.58 -3.19
N MET A 47 3.75 20.73 -2.69
CA MET A 47 2.86 21.75 -2.12
C MET A 47 2.91 23.00 -2.98
N SER A 48 1.76 23.59 -3.28
CA SER A 48 1.70 24.84 -4.03
C SER A 48 2.30 25.99 -3.22
N VAL A 49 2.88 26.95 -3.94
CA VAL A 49 3.39 28.18 -3.31
C VAL A 49 2.25 28.93 -2.61
N PRO A 50 2.49 29.51 -1.41
CA PRO A 50 1.46 30.22 -0.64
C PRO A 50 0.89 31.45 -1.38
N GLN A 51 1.64 32.00 -2.33
CA GLN A 51 1.29 33.18 -3.12
C GLN A 51 0.10 32.95 -4.06
N LEU A 52 -0.26 31.69 -4.35
CA LEU A 52 -1.40 31.33 -5.20
C LEU A 52 -2.75 31.30 -4.46
N GLY A 53 -2.78 31.70 -3.18
CA GLY A 53 -3.98 31.68 -2.35
C GLY A 53 -4.15 30.34 -1.62
N VAL A 54 -5.18 29.56 -1.96
CA VAL A 54 -5.46 28.27 -1.31
C VAL A 54 -4.35 27.28 -1.61
N GLN A 55 -3.70 26.78 -0.55
CA GLN A 55 -2.63 25.79 -0.67
C GLN A 55 -3.20 24.47 -1.20
N ARG A 56 -2.61 23.97 -2.29
CA ARG A 56 -2.93 22.68 -2.91
C ARG A 56 -1.77 21.73 -2.71
N THR A 57 -2.08 20.47 -2.45
CA THR A 57 -1.11 19.40 -2.27
C THR A 57 -1.29 18.38 -3.38
N VAL A 58 -0.20 17.96 -4.00
CA VAL A 58 -0.17 16.91 -5.01
C VAL A 58 0.69 15.79 -4.47
N HIS A 59 0.10 14.62 -4.25
CA HIS A 59 0.81 13.41 -3.89
C HIS A 59 1.01 12.57 -5.14
N VAL A 60 2.25 12.36 -5.56
CA VAL A 60 2.61 11.56 -6.71
C VAL A 60 3.10 10.22 -6.19
N LEU A 61 2.43 9.13 -6.55
CA LEU A 61 2.73 7.77 -6.13
C LEU A 61 3.32 6.98 -7.30
N HIS A 62 4.43 6.32 -7.04
CA HIS A 62 5.11 5.40 -7.94
C HIS A 62 5.05 4.01 -7.34
N ASN A 63 4.50 3.06 -8.08
CA ASN A 63 4.49 1.67 -7.67
C ASN A 63 5.51 0.88 -8.51
N SER A 64 6.44 0.20 -7.86
CA SER A 64 7.43 -0.66 -8.53
C SER A 64 6.78 -1.78 -9.34
N GLU A 65 5.56 -2.20 -8.97
CA GLU A 65 4.80 -3.21 -9.71
C GLU A 65 4.12 -2.66 -10.98
N GLN A 66 3.95 -1.33 -11.07
CA GLN A 66 3.35 -0.65 -12.23
C GLN A 66 4.22 0.53 -12.65
N PRO A 67 5.47 0.29 -13.10
CA PRO A 67 6.42 1.37 -13.39
C PRO A 67 6.00 2.26 -14.56
N ALA A 68 5.07 1.79 -15.40
CA ALA A 68 4.54 2.56 -16.53
C ALA A 68 3.48 3.59 -16.12
N SER A 69 2.94 3.51 -14.90
CA SER A 69 1.84 4.35 -14.42
C SER A 69 2.25 5.12 -13.18
N VAL A 70 1.90 6.40 -13.17
CA VAL A 70 2.07 7.32 -12.05
C VAL A 70 0.69 7.69 -11.54
N PHE A 71 0.46 7.52 -10.25
CA PHE A 71 -0.82 7.87 -9.63
C PHE A 71 -0.67 9.20 -8.91
N ALA A 72 -1.48 10.20 -9.24
CA ALA A 72 -1.43 11.50 -8.58
C ALA A 72 -2.73 11.78 -7.82
N LEU A 73 -2.63 12.22 -6.57
CA LEU A 73 -3.74 12.70 -5.78
C LEU A 73 -3.58 14.22 -5.62
N LEU A 74 -4.46 14.97 -6.28
CA LEU A 74 -4.55 16.42 -6.09
C LEU A 74 -5.55 16.72 -4.99
N GLU A 75 -5.08 17.25 -3.88
CA GLU A 75 -5.89 17.72 -2.76
C GLU A 75 -5.96 19.26 -2.78
N SER A 76 -7.20 19.76 -2.78
CA SER A 76 -7.51 21.19 -2.81
C SER A 76 -8.65 21.46 -1.83
N GLY A 77 -8.32 21.69 -0.56
CA GLY A 77 -9.29 21.84 0.51
C GLY A 77 -10.00 20.52 0.81
N SER A 78 -11.32 20.46 0.67
CA SER A 78 -12.11 19.24 0.93
C SER A 78 -12.23 18.27 -0.26
N LYS A 79 -11.63 18.61 -1.41
CA LYS A 79 -11.70 17.78 -2.62
C LYS A 79 -10.38 17.09 -2.88
N VAL A 80 -10.43 15.76 -3.02
CA VAL A 80 -9.32 14.92 -3.47
C VAL A 80 -9.66 14.39 -4.86
N VAL A 81 -8.81 14.69 -5.84
CA VAL A 81 -8.97 14.26 -7.24
C VAL A 81 -7.87 13.24 -7.56
N PRO A 82 -8.23 11.97 -7.76
CA PRO A 82 -7.28 10.97 -8.22
C PRO A 82 -7.07 11.07 -9.73
N LEU A 83 -5.82 11.00 -10.16
CA LEU A 83 -5.37 11.07 -11.54
C LEU A 83 -4.41 9.89 -11.80
N ILE A 84 -4.48 9.33 -12.99
CA ILE A 84 -3.54 8.33 -13.46
C ILE A 84 -2.86 8.93 -14.68
N ALA A 85 -1.53 8.98 -14.62
CA ALA A 85 -0.69 9.53 -15.67
C ALA A 85 0.43 8.53 -16.02
N ASP A 86 1.21 8.88 -17.02
CA ASP A 86 2.41 8.16 -17.43
C ASP A 86 3.66 8.69 -16.70
N GLY A 87 4.79 8.01 -16.88
CA GLY A 87 6.08 8.41 -16.28
C GLY A 87 6.58 9.81 -16.69
N LEU A 88 6.02 10.42 -17.74
CA LEU A 88 6.35 11.80 -18.11
C LEU A 88 5.77 12.84 -17.14
N PHE A 89 4.81 12.45 -16.29
CA PHE A 89 4.23 13.35 -15.28
C PHE A 89 5.27 13.89 -14.29
N ASP A 90 6.28 13.10 -13.94
CA ASP A 90 7.38 13.56 -13.07
C ASP A 90 8.20 14.68 -13.73
N LEU A 91 8.42 14.55 -15.05
CA LEU A 91 9.09 15.58 -15.83
C LEU A 91 8.30 16.88 -15.83
N LEU A 92 6.97 16.79 -15.91
CA LEU A 92 6.07 17.95 -15.80
C LEU A 92 6.17 18.60 -14.42
N MET A 93 6.16 17.80 -13.34
CA MET A 93 6.30 18.30 -11.97
C MET A 93 7.63 19.03 -11.75
N LEU A 94 8.73 18.54 -12.34
CA LEU A 94 10.03 19.22 -12.32
C LEU A 94 10.00 20.58 -13.03
N LYS A 95 9.22 20.72 -14.11
CA LYS A 95 9.03 22.00 -14.82
C LYS A 95 8.11 22.96 -14.05
N MET A 96 7.17 22.43 -13.28
CA MET A 96 6.19 23.18 -12.48
C MET A 96 6.75 23.64 -11.11
N THR A 97 8.06 23.54 -10.87
CA THR A 97 8.71 23.87 -9.58
C THR A 97 8.49 25.30 -9.09
N ASN A 98 8.19 26.24 -9.99
CA ASN A 98 7.81 27.62 -9.65
C ASN A 98 6.44 27.73 -8.97
N ILE A 99 5.56 26.75 -9.18
CA ILE A 99 4.19 26.73 -8.65
C ILE A 99 4.08 25.67 -7.55
N TYR A 100 4.72 24.52 -7.73
CA TYR A 100 4.69 23.39 -6.80
C TYR A 100 6.09 23.08 -6.27
N THR A 101 6.26 23.20 -4.96
CA THR A 101 7.54 22.93 -4.30
C THR A 101 7.47 21.58 -3.58
N SER A 102 8.45 20.72 -3.83
CA SER A 102 8.64 19.49 -3.04
C SER A 102 9.62 19.76 -1.91
N LYS A 103 9.21 19.49 -0.67
CA LYS A 103 10.16 19.45 0.45
C LYS A 103 10.75 18.04 0.48
N LYS A 104 12.08 17.94 0.44
CA LYS A 104 12.80 16.64 0.56
C LYS A 104 12.42 15.83 1.81
N GLN A 105 11.78 16.46 2.80
CA GLN A 105 11.34 15.86 4.07
C GLN A 105 9.88 15.36 4.06
N THR A 106 9.20 15.30 2.91
CA THR A 106 7.84 14.75 2.78
C THR A 106 7.74 13.53 1.86
N LYS A 107 8.87 12.89 1.54
CA LYS A 107 8.86 11.62 0.79
C LYS A 107 8.40 10.50 1.72
N ILE A 108 7.34 9.81 1.34
CA ILE A 108 6.82 8.62 2.01
C ILE A 108 7.21 7.43 1.15
N GLU A 109 7.79 6.41 1.76
CA GLU A 109 8.17 5.16 1.12
C GLU A 109 7.46 4.03 1.86
N SER A 110 6.77 3.17 1.11
CA SER A 110 6.26 1.89 1.60
C SER A 110 7.01 0.77 0.91
N LYS A 111 7.76 -0.01 1.68
CA LYS A 111 8.48 -1.18 1.15
C LYS A 111 8.28 -2.41 2.00
N GLY A 112 8.28 -3.56 1.35
CA GLY A 112 8.40 -4.81 2.07
C GLY A 112 8.18 -6.05 1.22
N PRO A 113 8.17 -7.22 1.87
CA PRO A 113 8.04 -8.49 1.18
C PRO A 113 6.62 -8.74 0.66
N ARG A 114 6.57 -9.40 -0.49
CA ARG A 114 5.35 -9.90 -1.14
C ARG A 114 5.33 -11.43 -1.04
N PHE A 115 4.19 -11.95 -0.61
CA PHE A 115 3.91 -13.37 -0.45
C PHE A 115 2.69 -13.78 -1.27
N GLU A 116 2.66 -15.04 -1.67
CA GLU A 116 1.51 -15.67 -2.32
C GLU A 116 1.09 -16.89 -1.53
N ILE A 117 -0.21 -17.01 -1.26
CA ILE A 117 -0.82 -18.12 -0.56
C ILE A 117 -2.00 -18.64 -1.38
N GLY A 118 -1.74 -19.67 -2.19
CA GLY A 118 -2.72 -20.14 -3.18
C GLY A 118 -3.05 -19.04 -4.19
N ASP A 119 -4.31 -18.63 -4.25
CA ASP A 119 -4.81 -17.60 -5.16
C ASP A 119 -4.74 -16.16 -4.58
N PHE A 120 -4.28 -16.02 -3.33
CA PHE A 120 -4.17 -14.74 -2.65
C PHE A 120 -2.73 -14.21 -2.67
N CYS A 121 -2.57 -12.91 -2.89
CA CYS A 121 -1.32 -12.19 -2.75
C CYS A 121 -1.35 -11.32 -1.49
N VAL A 122 -0.43 -11.56 -0.57
CA VAL A 122 -0.26 -10.84 0.70
C VAL A 122 1.00 -9.98 0.63
N LYS A 123 0.88 -8.67 0.86
CA LYS A 123 2.02 -7.75 0.92
C LYS A 123 2.13 -7.17 2.32
N LEU A 124 3.33 -7.24 2.89
CA LEU A 124 3.64 -6.66 4.19
C LEU A 124 4.53 -5.46 3.98
N GLY A 125 3.98 -4.25 4.11
CA GLY A 125 4.68 -2.99 3.86
C GLY A 125 5.09 -2.29 5.14
N SER A 126 6.36 -1.91 5.27
CA SER A 126 6.78 -0.90 6.25
C SER A 126 6.65 0.49 5.63
N VAL A 127 5.92 1.38 6.28
CA VAL A 127 5.76 2.78 5.87
C VAL A 127 6.77 3.62 6.63
N THR A 128 7.60 4.33 5.87
CA THR A 128 8.55 5.30 6.39
C THR A 128 8.28 6.65 5.75
N MET A 129 8.41 7.72 6.52
CA MET A 129 8.32 9.09 6.05
C MET A 129 9.67 9.75 6.35
N SER A 130 10.41 10.14 5.31
CA SER A 130 11.73 10.75 5.47
C SER A 130 12.65 9.93 6.38
N GLN A 131 12.73 8.63 6.10
CA GLN A 131 13.50 7.62 6.85
C GLN A 131 13.01 7.36 8.29
N ASN A 132 11.96 8.06 8.75
CA ASN A 132 11.33 7.81 10.03
C ASN A 132 10.19 6.81 9.86
N PHE A 133 10.25 5.72 10.59
CA PHE A 133 9.22 4.70 10.55
C PHE A 133 7.88 5.23 11.10
N LYS A 134 6.79 4.99 10.36
CA LYS A 134 5.44 5.46 10.68
C LYS A 134 4.45 4.34 10.94
N GLY A 135 4.57 3.23 10.21
CA GLY A 135 3.48 2.27 10.09
C GLY A 135 3.91 0.91 9.55
N VAL A 136 3.16 -0.14 9.89
CA VAL A 136 3.10 -1.35 9.06
C VAL A 136 1.74 -1.38 8.37
N LEU A 137 1.75 -1.64 7.07
CA LEU A 137 0.58 -1.88 6.24
C LEU A 137 0.56 -3.36 5.85
N VAL A 138 -0.63 -3.94 5.87
CA VAL A 138 -0.88 -5.29 5.38
C VAL A 138 -1.92 -5.19 4.28
N GLU A 139 -1.52 -5.59 3.08
CA GLU A 139 -2.38 -5.66 1.90
C GLU A 139 -2.64 -7.13 1.59
N VAL A 140 -3.90 -7.51 1.38
CA VAL A 140 -4.28 -8.82 0.87
C VAL A 140 -5.14 -8.61 -0.36
N SER A 141 -4.73 -9.19 -1.48
CA SER A 141 -5.40 -9.07 -2.77
C SER A 141 -5.70 -10.44 -3.35
N ASP A 142 -6.88 -10.62 -3.92
CA ASP A 142 -7.23 -11.80 -4.69
C ASP A 142 -6.69 -11.68 -6.12
N THR A 143 -5.94 -12.69 -6.59
CA THR A 143 -5.57 -12.75 -8.00
C THR A 143 -6.72 -13.35 -8.81
N PRO A 144 -7.22 -12.66 -9.86
CA PRO A 144 -8.45 -13.06 -10.55
C PRO A 144 -8.32 -14.34 -11.41
N TYR A 145 -7.25 -15.12 -11.28
CA TYR A 145 -7.02 -16.30 -12.11
C TYR A 145 -7.87 -17.51 -11.70
N SER A 146 -8.38 -17.55 -10.46
CA SER A 146 -9.20 -18.64 -9.94
C SER A 146 -10.71 -18.49 -10.22
N SER A 147 -11.17 -17.34 -10.72
CA SER A 147 -12.60 -17.11 -10.99
C SER A 147 -13.13 -17.81 -12.25
N ARG A 148 -12.31 -18.57 -13.01
CA ARG A 148 -12.77 -19.36 -14.18
C ARG A 148 -13.43 -20.69 -13.84
N LYS A 149 -13.46 -21.11 -12.57
CA LYS A 149 -14.26 -22.27 -12.14
C LYS A 149 -15.12 -21.90 -10.93
N GLU A 150 -16.29 -21.34 -11.18
CA GLU A 150 -17.57 -21.73 -10.55
C GLU A 150 -18.63 -20.76 -11.08
N LYS A 151 -19.68 -21.30 -11.69
CA LYS A 151 -20.83 -20.53 -12.16
C LYS A 151 -21.62 -19.92 -10.99
N GLU A 152 -22.28 -18.81 -11.28
CA GLU A 152 -23.52 -18.30 -10.65
C GLU A 152 -23.60 -18.26 -9.11
N LEU A 153 -23.27 -17.11 -8.52
CA LEU A 153 -23.94 -16.46 -7.35
C LEU A 153 -23.29 -15.07 -7.14
N PRO A 154 -23.87 -14.13 -6.34
CA PRO A 154 -23.30 -12.80 -6.15
C PRO A 154 -22.00 -12.90 -5.32
N LYS A 155 -20.84 -12.85 -6.01
CA LYS A 155 -19.51 -13.18 -5.47
C LYS A 155 -18.83 -12.07 -4.64
N SER A 156 -19.38 -10.85 -4.60
CA SER A 156 -18.73 -9.72 -3.92
C SER A 156 -18.58 -9.95 -2.41
N ASP A 157 -19.61 -10.46 -1.75
CA ASP A 157 -19.64 -10.54 -0.28
C ASP A 157 -18.87 -11.76 0.26
N VAL A 158 -18.74 -12.83 -0.54
CA VAL A 158 -18.08 -14.08 -0.15
C VAL A 158 -16.56 -14.01 -0.34
N GLU A 159 -16.07 -13.39 -1.42
CA GLU A 159 -14.63 -13.12 -1.61
C GLU A 159 -14.12 -12.11 -0.57
N GLU A 160 -14.84 -11.00 -0.34
CA GLU A 160 -14.48 -10.03 0.70
C GLU A 160 -14.43 -10.65 2.10
N SER A 161 -15.37 -11.56 2.40
CA SER A 161 -15.38 -12.32 3.66
C SER A 161 -14.17 -13.27 3.77
N SER A 162 -13.71 -13.87 2.67
CA SER A 162 -12.54 -14.76 2.66
C SER A 162 -11.23 -14.00 2.80
N VAL A 163 -11.07 -12.87 2.09
CA VAL A 163 -9.92 -11.96 2.23
C VAL A 163 -9.85 -11.40 3.65
N ARG A 164 -10.99 -10.96 4.21
CA ARG A 164 -11.06 -10.51 5.61
C ARG A 164 -10.79 -11.63 6.60
N SER A 165 -11.23 -12.86 6.33
CA SER A 165 -10.94 -14.03 7.17
C SER A 165 -9.45 -14.37 7.16
N LEU A 166 -8.79 -14.31 6.00
CA LEU A 166 -7.35 -14.51 5.87
C LEU A 166 -6.57 -13.39 6.58
N PHE A 167 -6.99 -12.14 6.39
CA PHE A 167 -6.45 -10.98 7.10
C PHE A 167 -6.56 -11.16 8.62
N LEU A 168 -7.75 -11.54 9.12
CA LEU A 168 -7.95 -11.83 10.53
C LEU A 168 -7.06 -13.00 10.98
N ARG A 169 -6.87 -14.05 10.19
CA ARG A 169 -5.93 -15.14 10.56
C ARG A 169 -4.48 -14.67 10.66
N ILE A 170 -4.05 -13.73 9.83
CA ILE A 170 -2.69 -13.18 9.84
C ILE A 170 -2.51 -12.21 11.03
N CYS A 171 -3.50 -11.33 11.24
CA CYS A 171 -3.41 -10.22 12.18
C CYS A 171 -4.02 -10.48 13.57
N ASP A 172 -4.79 -11.55 13.78
CA ASP A 172 -5.39 -11.84 15.08
C ASP A 172 -4.29 -12.24 16.10
N PRO A 173 -4.15 -11.49 17.21
CA PRO A 173 -3.20 -11.83 18.26
C PRO A 173 -3.62 -13.07 19.07
N ARG A 174 -4.91 -13.48 19.04
CA ARG A 174 -5.46 -14.54 19.89
C ARG A 174 -5.22 -15.96 19.39
N LYS A 175 -4.81 -16.15 18.13
CA LYS A 175 -4.71 -17.48 17.51
C LYS A 175 -3.37 -18.19 17.69
N PHE A 176 -2.35 -17.50 18.21
CA PHE A 176 -1.07 -18.10 18.61
C PHE A 176 -0.51 -17.37 19.84
N PRO A 177 -0.87 -17.79 21.06
CA PRO A 177 -0.03 -17.53 22.21
C PRO A 177 1.24 -18.39 22.03
N THR A 178 2.40 -17.81 22.29
CA THR A 178 3.69 -18.51 22.46
C THR A 178 4.19 -19.38 21.30
N LEU A 179 5.08 -18.80 20.49
CA LEU A 179 6.36 -19.41 20.12
C LEU A 179 7.46 -18.35 20.30
#